data_AF-A0A5E4GNT8-F1
#
_entry.id   AF-A0A5E4GNT8-F1
#
_cell.length_a   1.000
_cell.length_b   1.000
_cell.length_c   1.000
_cell.angle_alpha   90.00
_cell.angle_beta   90.00
_cell.angle_gamma   90.00
#
_symmetry.space_group_name_H-M   'P 1'
#
loop_
_entity.id
_entity.type
_entity.pdbx_description
1 polymer ?
#
loop_
_entity_poly.entity_id
_entity_poly.type
_entity_poly.pdbx_seq_one_letter_code
_entity_poly.pdbx_strand_id
1 'polypeptide(L)'
;KAQWDAFVASRLSQDFESVHSQHAQIREKLEYNHRLSQKGYAGLEDELEETMPGVEIDRSTLWKRARQDKHGNIPYPKVAEKAKLIDDLQKQVSEGKVRVDGSKDVLTMALGPEHPGRLRG
;
A
#
# COMPACT_ATOMS: atom_id res chain seq x y z
N LYS A 1 24.37 20.72 26.75
CA LYS A 1 23.19 20.69 27.64
C LYS A 1 22.01 21.45 27.01
N ALA A 2 22.15 22.74 26.70
CA ALA A 2 21.08 23.55 26.07
C ALA A 2 20.44 22.95 24.80
N GLN A 3 21.21 22.33 23.90
CA GLN A 3 20.63 21.66 22.71
C GLN A 3 19.78 20.43 23.06
N TRP A 4 20.17 19.67 24.08
CA TRP A 4 19.39 18.54 24.57
C TRP A 4 18.10 19.01 25.20
N ASP A 5 18.18 20.06 26.02
CA ASP A 5 17.01 20.63 26.69
C ASP A 5 16.01 21.21 25.67
N ALA A 6 16.51 21.87 24.61
CA ALA A 6 15.68 22.35 23.50
C ALA A 6 15.02 21.21 22.72
N PHE A 7 15.73 20.11 22.46
CA PHE A 7 15.17 18.93 21.82
C PHE A 7 14.06 18.29 22.66
N VAL A 8 14.29 18.13 23.97
CA VAL A 8 13.29 17.57 24.89
C VAL A 8 12.06 18.48 24.95
N ALA A 9 12.24 19.80 25.07
CA ALA A 9 11.15 20.76 25.03
C ALA A 9 10.34 20.68 23.71
N SER A 10 11.01 20.50 22.58
CA SER A 10 10.35 20.30 21.29
C SER A 10 9.53 19.01 21.25
N ARG A 11 10.05 17.89 21.77
CA ARG A 11 9.34 16.60 21.80
C ARG A 11 8.18 16.55 22.78
N LEU A 12 8.17 17.43 23.78
CA LEU A 12 7.07 17.60 24.74
C LEU A 12 6.10 18.74 24.36
N SER A 13 6.29 19.36 23.19
CA SER A 13 5.42 20.42 22.73
C SER A 13 4.07 19.87 22.23
N GLN A 14 3.03 20.68 22.39
CA GLN A 14 1.68 20.34 21.92
C GLN A 14 1.63 20.18 20.38
N ASP A 15 2.46 20.94 19.65
CA ASP A 15 2.58 20.81 18.20
C ASP A 15 3.11 19.43 17.81
N PHE A 16 4.13 18.93 18.54
CA PHE A 16 4.67 17.59 18.31
C PHE A 16 3.64 16.51 18.63
N GLU A 17 2.92 16.62 19.75
CA GLU A 17 1.86 15.68 20.12
C GLU A 17 0.74 15.64 19.07
N SER A 18 0.30 16.79 18.57
CA SER A 18 -0.72 16.89 17.52
C SER A 18 -0.30 16.15 16.25
N VAL A 19 0.93 16.41 15.76
CA VAL A 19 1.49 15.72 14.60
C VAL A 19 1.62 14.21 14.86
N HIS A 20 2.08 13.82 16.06
CA HIS A 20 2.17 12.41 16.45
C HIS A 20 0.81 11.71 16.44
N SER A 21 -0.23 12.31 17.04
CA SER A 21 -1.58 11.77 17.05
C SER A 21 -2.16 11.64 15.64
N GLN A 22 -1.94 12.61 14.77
CA GLN A 22 -2.36 12.53 13.37
C GLN A 22 -1.67 11.37 12.64
N HIS A 23 -0.36 11.19 12.85
CA HIS A 23 0.37 10.05 12.30
C HIS A 23 -0.17 8.71 12.82
N ALA A 24 -0.50 8.62 14.12
CA ALA A 24 -1.10 7.42 14.71
C ALA A 24 -2.47 7.09 14.08
N GLN A 25 -3.34 8.09 13.91
CA GLN A 25 -4.64 7.93 13.25
C GLN A 25 -4.52 7.51 11.78
N ILE A 26 -3.54 8.05 11.05
CA ILE A 26 -3.27 7.61 9.66
C ILE A 26 -2.78 6.16 9.65
N ARG A 27 -1.90 5.79 10.58
CA ARG A 27 -1.36 4.42 10.68
C ARG A 27 -2.45 3.39 10.97
N GLU A 28 -3.40 3.74 11.85
CA GLU A 28 -4.53 2.88 12.22
C GLU A 28 -5.43 2.55 11.02
N LYS A 29 -5.61 3.48 10.08
CA LYS A 29 -6.40 3.28 8.86
C LYS A 29 -5.75 2.32 7.86
N LEU A 30 -4.46 2.02 7.97
CA LEU A 30 -3.75 1.14 7.04
C LEU A 30 -4.04 -0.33 7.36
N GLU A 31 -5.19 -0.82 6.89
CA GLU A 31 -5.69 -2.18 7.14
C GLU A 31 -4.86 -3.27 6.43
N TYR A 32 -4.39 -3.01 5.21
CA TYR A 32 -3.75 -4.02 4.36
C TYR A 32 -2.23 -3.81 4.25
N ASN A 33 -1.49 -4.17 5.30
CA ASN A 33 -0.02 -4.03 5.32
C ASN A 33 0.67 -4.91 4.24
N HIS A 34 1.68 -4.36 3.56
CA HIS A 34 2.53 -5.10 2.62
C HIS A 34 3.68 -5.83 3.34
N ARG A 35 4.35 -6.77 2.66
CA ARG A 35 5.44 -7.59 3.20
C ARG A 35 6.81 -7.33 2.57
N LEU A 36 6.93 -6.27 1.77
CA LEU A 36 8.12 -5.94 0.99
C LEU A 36 9.35 -5.45 1.80
N SER A 37 9.30 -5.46 3.14
CA SER A 37 10.43 -5.04 4.00
C SER A 37 11.09 -3.73 3.50
N GLN A 38 12.43 -3.67 3.47
CA GLN A 38 13.22 -2.55 2.96
C GLN A 38 13.19 -2.40 1.43
N LYS A 39 12.83 -3.47 0.70
CA LYS A 39 12.81 -3.47 -0.76
C LYS A 39 11.77 -2.52 -1.32
N GLY A 40 10.61 -2.43 -0.65
CA GLY A 40 9.50 -1.60 -1.09
C GLY A 40 8.96 -2.00 -2.46
N TYR A 41 8.12 -1.14 -3.04
CA TYR A 41 7.50 -1.38 -4.35
C TYR A 41 8.47 -1.22 -5.51
N ALA A 42 9.38 -0.25 -5.47
CA ALA A 42 10.37 -0.04 -6.53
C ALA A 42 11.22 -1.30 -6.76
N GLY A 43 11.75 -1.91 -5.69
CA GLY A 43 12.48 -3.16 -5.86
C GLY A 43 11.59 -4.32 -6.30
N LEU A 44 10.30 -4.35 -5.93
CA LEU A 44 9.35 -5.35 -6.43
C LEU A 44 9.15 -5.23 -7.94
N GLU A 45 9.03 -4.01 -8.46
CA GLU A 45 8.95 -3.75 -9.91
C GLU A 45 10.22 -4.24 -10.60
N ASP A 46 11.41 -3.93 -10.06
CA ASP A 46 12.68 -4.40 -10.63
C ASP A 46 12.75 -5.94 -10.73
N GLU A 47 12.37 -6.67 -9.67
CA GLU A 47 12.34 -8.15 -9.69
C GLU A 47 11.35 -8.70 -10.73
N LEU A 48 10.21 -8.01 -10.92
CA LEU A 48 9.22 -8.47 -11.88
C LEU A 48 9.68 -8.17 -13.32
N GLU A 49 10.30 -7.03 -13.57
CA GLU A 49 10.89 -6.67 -14.85
C GLU A 49 12.01 -7.65 -15.25
N GLU A 50 12.82 -8.13 -14.30
CA GLU A 50 13.83 -9.16 -14.54
C GLU A 50 13.23 -10.50 -14.99
N THR A 51 12.07 -10.89 -14.43
CA THR A 51 11.42 -12.17 -14.76
C THR A 51 10.51 -12.08 -15.98
N MET A 52 9.95 -10.91 -16.26
CA MET A 52 8.97 -10.66 -17.32
C MET A 52 9.27 -9.30 -17.98
N PRO A 53 10.34 -9.21 -18.79
CA PRO A 53 10.78 -7.94 -19.35
C PRO A 53 9.74 -7.37 -20.33
N GLY A 54 9.47 -6.07 -20.22
CA GLY A 54 8.57 -5.33 -21.11
C GLY A 54 7.07 -5.60 -20.91
N VAL A 55 6.69 -6.31 -19.84
CA VAL A 55 5.28 -6.50 -19.49
C VAL A 55 4.83 -5.35 -18.60
N GLU A 56 3.85 -4.58 -19.05
CA GLU A 56 3.23 -3.53 -18.22
C GLU A 56 2.54 -4.18 -17.01
N ILE A 57 3.10 -3.96 -15.82
CA ILE A 57 2.60 -4.56 -14.59
C ILE A 57 1.47 -3.72 -14.05
N ASP A 58 0.25 -4.28 -14.11
CA ASP A 58 -0.91 -3.65 -13.51
C ASP A 58 -0.71 -3.43 -11.99
N ARG A 59 -1.16 -2.27 -11.51
CA ARG A 59 -1.03 -1.85 -10.12
C ARG A 59 -1.69 -2.85 -9.16
N SER A 60 -2.80 -3.48 -9.56
CA SER A 60 -3.47 -4.48 -8.71
C SER A 60 -2.64 -5.77 -8.58
N THR A 61 -1.88 -6.12 -9.62
CA THR A 61 -0.89 -7.21 -9.59
C THR A 61 0.24 -6.90 -8.62
N LEU A 62 0.81 -5.69 -8.66
CA LEU A 62 1.82 -5.25 -7.70
C LEU A 62 1.30 -5.31 -6.26
N TRP A 63 0.08 -4.81 -6.03
CA TRP A 63 -0.55 -4.82 -4.71
C TRP A 63 -0.68 -6.25 -4.15
N LYS A 64 -1.11 -7.20 -4.99
CA LYS A 64 -1.22 -8.61 -4.61
C LYS A 64 0.15 -9.23 -4.32
N ARG A 65 1.10 -9.06 -5.24
CA ARG A 65 2.45 -9.64 -5.11
C ARG A 65 3.17 -9.14 -3.87
N ALA A 66 2.99 -7.86 -3.54
CA ALA A 66 3.51 -7.24 -2.32
C ALA A 66 3.02 -7.86 -1.00
N ARG A 67 1.94 -8.64 -1.04
CA ARG A 67 1.29 -9.25 0.14
C ARG A 67 1.39 -10.76 0.18
N GLN A 68 2.00 -11.36 -0.84
CA GLN A 68 2.34 -12.77 -0.85
C GLN A 68 3.55 -13.06 0.04
N ASP A 69 3.62 -14.28 0.55
CA ASP A 69 4.82 -14.83 1.14
C ASP A 69 5.74 -15.45 0.07
N LYS A 70 6.85 -16.04 0.52
CA LYS A 70 7.84 -16.70 -0.35
C LYS A 70 7.25 -17.89 -1.14
N HIS A 71 6.12 -18.43 -0.69
CA HIS A 71 5.42 -19.54 -1.31
C HIS A 71 4.22 -19.08 -2.15
N GLY A 72 3.99 -17.77 -2.27
CA GLY A 72 2.85 -17.21 -2.99
C GLY A 72 1.55 -17.10 -2.17
N ASN A 73 1.56 -17.48 -0.89
CA ASN A 73 0.37 -17.44 -0.05
C ASN A 73 0.16 -16.06 0.55
N ILE A 74 -1.10 -15.69 0.77
CA ILE A 74 -1.48 -14.46 1.48
C ILE A 74 -1.93 -14.87 2.89
N PRO A 75 -1.11 -14.63 3.93
CA PRO A 75 -1.35 -15.19 5.26
C PRO A 75 -2.53 -14.52 6.00
N TYR A 76 -2.88 -13.29 5.62
CA TYR A 76 -3.94 -12.53 6.29
C TYR A 76 -5.28 -12.75 5.58
N PRO A 77 -6.32 -13.32 6.24
CA PRO A 77 -7.59 -13.66 5.59
C PRO A 77 -8.28 -12.47 4.92
N LYS A 78 -8.35 -11.32 5.59
CA LYS A 78 -8.93 -10.09 5.01
C LYS A 78 -8.21 -9.64 3.73
N VAL A 79 -6.89 -9.78 3.70
CA VAL A 79 -6.08 -9.44 2.53
C VAL A 79 -6.31 -10.46 1.41
N ALA A 80 -6.45 -11.73 1.77
CA ALA A 80 -6.75 -12.79 0.82
C ALA A 80 -8.13 -12.61 0.16
N GLU A 81 -9.14 -12.18 0.92
CA GLU A 81 -10.46 -11.82 0.37
C GLU A 81 -10.37 -10.70 -0.66
N LYS A 82 -9.62 -9.63 -0.35
CA LYS A 82 -9.37 -8.54 -1.30
C LYS A 82 -8.58 -8.99 -2.52
N ALA A 83 -7.60 -9.86 -2.35
CA ALA A 83 -6.83 -10.42 -3.46
C ALA A 83 -7.71 -11.27 -4.40
N LYS A 84 -8.65 -12.06 -3.85
CA LYS A 84 -9.63 -12.81 -4.65
C LYS A 84 -10.57 -11.87 -5.41
N LEU A 85 -11.05 -10.80 -4.76
CA LEU A 85 -11.86 -9.79 -5.43
C LEU A 85 -11.11 -9.12 -6.59
N ILE A 86 -9.81 -8.83 -6.42
CA ILE A 86 -8.96 -8.31 -7.49
C ILE A 86 -8.91 -9.31 -8.66
N ASP A 87 -8.71 -10.61 -8.40
CA ASP A 87 -8.70 -11.64 -9.46
C ASP A 87 -10.01 -11.68 -10.24
N ASP A 88 -11.14 -11.66 -9.53
CA ASP A 88 -12.46 -11.68 -10.15
C ASP A 88 -12.70 -10.43 -11.02
N LEU A 89 -12.24 -9.26 -10.56
CA LEU A 89 -12.33 -8.02 -11.33
C LEU A 89 -11.39 -8.00 -12.54
N GLN A 90 -10.14 -8.46 -12.41
CA GLN A 90 -9.21 -8.59 -13.53
C GLN A 90 -9.79 -9.52 -14.60
N LYS A 91 -10.41 -10.64 -14.19
CA LYS A 91 -11.11 -11.54 -15.09
C LYS A 91 -12.28 -10.84 -15.79
N GLN A 92 -13.12 -10.11 -15.07
CA GLN A 92 -14.24 -9.36 -15.67
C GLN A 92 -13.78 -8.26 -16.64
N VAL A 93 -12.64 -7.61 -16.38
CA VAL A 93 -12.00 -6.66 -17.29
C VAL A 93 -11.52 -7.37 -18.56
N SER A 94 -10.87 -8.52 -18.43
CA SER A 94 -10.41 -9.31 -19.59
C SER A 94 -11.58 -9.82 -20.46
N GLU A 95 -12.73 -10.09 -19.86
CA GLU A 95 -13.97 -10.48 -20.53
C GLU A 95 -14.75 -9.27 -21.11
N GLY A 96 -14.28 -8.04 -20.87
CA GLY A 96 -14.92 -6.80 -21.33
C GLY A 96 -16.20 -6.41 -20.58
N LYS A 97 -16.50 -7.06 -19.45
CA LYS A 97 -17.70 -6.80 -18.63
C LYS A 97 -17.55 -5.54 -17.76
N VAL A 98 -16.31 -5.26 -17.35
CA VAL A 98 -15.96 -4.09 -16.54
C VAL A 98 -14.99 -3.23 -17.34
N ARG A 99 -15.30 -1.94 -17.43
CA ARG A 99 -14.36 -0.93 -17.95
C ARG A 99 -13.61 -0.30 -16.79
N VAL A 100 -12.30 -0.19 -16.97
CA VAL A 100 -11.38 0.57 -16.12
C VAL A 100 -11.03 1.87 -16.83
N ASP A 101 -11.16 3.00 -16.13
CA ASP A 101 -10.86 4.32 -16.65
C ASP A 101 -10.19 5.22 -15.61
N GLY A 102 -9.05 5.82 -15.97
CA GLY A 102 -8.33 6.78 -15.14
C GLY A 102 -8.16 6.31 -13.68
N SER A 103 -8.81 7.01 -12.75
CA SER A 103 -8.75 6.74 -11.31
C SER A 103 -9.62 5.56 -10.84
N LYS A 104 -10.41 4.95 -11.72
CA LYS A 104 -11.26 3.80 -11.42
C LYS A 104 -10.63 2.52 -11.97
N ASP A 105 -9.42 2.25 -11.50
CA ASP A 105 -8.69 1.02 -11.80
C ASP A 105 -9.23 -0.17 -10.97
N VAL A 106 -8.78 -1.39 -11.31
CA VAL A 106 -9.18 -2.62 -10.60
C VAL A 106 -8.92 -2.52 -9.10
N LEU A 107 -7.79 -1.92 -8.72
CA LEU A 107 -7.39 -1.82 -7.33
C LEU A 107 -8.33 -0.92 -6.54
N THR A 108 -8.69 0.25 -7.08
CA THR A 108 -9.63 1.19 -6.47
C THR A 108 -11.04 0.59 -6.40
N MET A 109 -11.43 -0.22 -7.39
CA MET A 109 -12.71 -0.94 -7.33
C MET A 109 -12.74 -2.00 -6.22
N ALA A 110 -11.61 -2.68 -5.95
CA ALA A 110 -11.54 -3.72 -4.92
C ALA A 110 -11.41 -3.17 -3.49
N LEU A 111 -10.62 -2.11 -3.32
CA LEU A 111 -10.27 -1.56 -2.01
C LEU A 111 -11.08 -0.32 -1.62
N GLY A 112 -11.67 0.35 -2.61
CA GLY A 112 -12.30 1.65 -2.44
C GLY A 112 -11.31 2.81 -2.64
N PRO A 113 -11.73 4.04 -2.32
CA PRO A 113 -10.90 5.23 -2.47
C PRO A 113 -9.59 5.14 -1.69
N GLU A 114 -8.52 5.68 -2.28
CA GLU A 114 -7.22 5.73 -1.62
C GLU A 114 -7.28 6.56 -0.34
N HIS A 115 -6.60 6.05 0.70
CA HIS A 115 -6.47 6.79 1.95
C HIS A 115 -5.62 8.05 1.74
N PRO A 116 -5.94 9.15 2.45
CA PRO A 116 -5.15 10.37 2.38
C PRO A 116 -3.69 10.07 2.70
N GLY A 117 -2.80 10.61 1.87
CA GLY A 117 -1.37 10.32 1.89
C GLY A 117 -0.68 10.69 3.20
N ARG A 118 0.61 10.36 3.29
CA ARG A 118 1.43 10.64 4.47
C ARG A 118 1.52 12.15 4.70
N LEU A 119 1.24 12.61 5.92
CA LEU A 119 1.60 13.95 6.35
C LEU A 119 3.13 14.11 6.23
N ARG A 120 3.57 15.18 5.56
CA ARG A 120 4.98 15.58 5.55
C ARG A 120 5.16 16.50 6.75
N GLY A 121 5.96 16.03 7.72
CA GLY A 121 6.44 16.85 8.83
C GLY A 121 7.69 17.63 8.46
#